data_AF-A0A917H8Z1-F1
#
_entry.id   AF-A0A917H8Z1-F1
#
_cell.length_a   1.000
_cell.length_b   1.000
_cell.length_c   1.000
_cell.angle_alpha   90.00
_cell.angle_beta   90.00
_cell.angle_gamma   90.00
#
_symmetry.space_group_name_H-M   'P 1'
#
loop_
_entity.id
_entity.type
_entity.pdbx_description
1 polymer ?
#
loop_
_entity_poly.entity_id
_entity_poly.type
_entity_poly.pdbx_seq_one_letter_code
_entity_poly.pdbx_strand_id
1 'polypeptide(L)' 'MTKKEIEAKLAELKSDYVRIQADMEKLVLVGGRTSTAEEKLIELEEEIKLMNRRLDELDEQ' A
#
# COMPACT_ATOMS: atom_id res chain seq x y z
N MET A 1 -10.64 -9.93 11.83
CA MET A 1 -11.01 -9.59 10.44
C MET A 1 -11.34 -10.88 9.73
N THR A 2 -12.39 -10.88 8.93
CA THR A 2 -12.72 -11.94 7.98
C THR A 2 -11.87 -11.80 6.72
N LYS A 3 -11.78 -12.88 5.93
CA LYS A 3 -11.09 -12.88 4.62
C LYS A 3 -11.50 -11.68 3.76
N LYS A 4 -12.82 -11.45 3.64
CA LYS A 4 -13.40 -10.34 2.86
C LYS A 4 -12.97 -8.95 3.34
N GLU A 5 -12.86 -8.76 4.66
CA GLU A 5 -12.40 -7.48 5.22
C GLU A 5 -10.91 -7.24 4.90
N ILE A 6 -10.09 -8.30 4.89
CA ILE A 6 -8.67 -8.20 4.55
C ILE A 6 -8.52 -7.89 3.05
N GLU A 7 -9.27 -8.57 2.19
CA GLU A 7 -9.28 -8.31 0.74
C GLU A 7 -9.74 -6.88 0.42
N ALA A 8 -10.79 -6.39 1.09
CA ALA A 8 -11.26 -5.02 0.94
C ALA A 8 -10.20 -4.01 1.36
N LYS A 9 -9.55 -4.24 2.52
CA LYS A 9 -8.47 -3.38 3.00
C LYS A 9 -7.25 -3.42 2.09
N LEU A 10 -6.89 -4.59 1.55
CA LEU A 10 -5.82 -4.73 0.56
C LEU A 10 -6.12 -3.93 -0.72
N ALA A 11 -7.37 -3.93 -1.18
CA ALA A 11 -7.76 -3.15 -2.35
C ALA A 11 -7.61 -1.64 -2.11
N GLU A 12 -8.00 -1.16 -0.92
CA GLU A 12 -7.81 0.23 -0.49
C GLU A 12 -6.32 0.61 -0.44
N LEU A 13 -5.52 -0.17 0.28
CA LEU A 13 -4.08 0.07 0.43
C LEU A 13 -3.36 0.09 -0.93
N LYS A 14 -3.69 -0.84 -1.83
CA LYS A 14 -3.14 -0.88 -3.19
C LYS A 14 -3.57 0.33 -4.02
N SER A 15 -4.81 0.78 -3.88
CA SER A 15 -5.31 1.97 -4.55
C SER A 15 -4.55 3.22 -4.10
N ASP A 16 -4.33 3.37 -2.79
CA ASP A 16 -3.56 4.48 -2.24
C ASP A 16 -2.09 4.43 -2.64
N TYR A 17 -1.48 3.25 -2.67
CA TYR A 17 -0.11 3.06 -3.15
C TYR A 17 0.06 3.59 -4.59
N VAL A 18 -0.81 3.16 -5.51
CA VAL A 18 -0.76 3.60 -6.92
C VAL A 18 -0.94 5.11 -7.04
N ARG A 19 -1.85 5.70 -6.26
CA ARG A 19 -2.10 7.14 -6.26
C ARG A 19 -0.89 7.93 -5.76
N ILE A 20 -0.31 7.53 -4.63
CA ILE A 20 0.85 8.20 -4.04
C ILE A 20 2.06 8.06 -4.96
N GLN A 21 2.26 6.89 -5.57
CA GLN A 21 3.33 6.70 -6.55
C GLN A 21 3.16 7.62 -7.76
N ALA A 22 1.95 7.72 -8.32
CA ALA A 22 1.68 8.62 -9.45
C ALA A 22 1.91 10.10 -9.10
N ASP A 23 1.57 10.51 -7.88
CA ASP A 23 1.82 11.88 -7.41
C ASP A 23 3.31 12.12 -7.13
N MET A 24 4.02 11.12 -6.61
CA MET A 24 5.47 11.15 -6.43
C MET A 24 6.20 11.29 -7.77
N GLU A 25 5.81 10.54 -8.80
CA GLU A 25 6.40 10.65 -10.15
C GLU A 25 6.25 12.07 -10.72
N LYS A 26 5.09 12.71 -10.53
CA LYS A 26 4.88 14.11 -10.91
C LYS A 26 5.77 15.06 -10.09
N LEU A 27 5.93 14.81 -8.79
CA LEU A 27 6.81 15.61 -7.94
C LEU A 27 8.28 15.52 -8.40
N VAL A 28 8.75 14.33 -8.76
CA VAL A 28 10.11 14.15 -9.35
C VAL A 28 10.26 14.98 -10.61
N LEU A 29 9.27 14.94 -11.50
CA LEU A 29 9.31 15.66 -12.78
C LEU A 29 9.47 17.18 -12.60
N VAL A 30 8.84 17.75 -11.58
CA VAL A 30 8.92 19.19 -11.27
C VAL A 30 10.09 19.55 -10.34
N GLY A 31 10.95 18.60 -9.99
CA GLY A 31 12.08 18.79 -9.06
C GLY A 31 11.66 19.01 -7.60
N GLY A 32 10.46 18.54 -7.23
CA GLY A 32 9.91 18.62 -5.88
C GLY A 32 10.51 17.57 -4.93
N ARG A 33 10.27 17.76 -3.62
CA ARG A 33 10.74 16.83 -2.59
C ARG A 33 9.86 15.58 -2.52
N THR A 34 10.45 14.39 -2.68
CA THR A 34 9.74 13.10 -2.66
C THR A 34 9.82 12.35 -1.34
N SER A 35 10.74 12.71 -0.43
CA SER A 35 11.05 11.92 0.77
C SER A 35 9.83 11.55 1.61
N THR A 36 8.86 12.47 1.74
CA THR A 36 7.62 12.21 2.49
C THR A 36 6.66 11.26 1.76
N ALA A 37 6.67 11.24 0.42
CA ALA A 37 5.89 10.28 -0.36
C ALA A 37 6.54 8.89 -0.34
N GLU A 38 7.87 8.83 -0.41
CA GLU A 38 8.65 7.60 -0.30
C GLU A 38 8.43 6.89 1.05
N GLU A 39 8.51 7.63 2.17
CA GLU A 39 8.22 7.09 3.50
C GLU A 39 6.82 6.48 3.58
N LYS A 40 5.81 7.17 3.03
CA LYS A 40 4.42 6.66 3.00
C LYS A 40 4.27 5.41 2.14
N LEU A 41 4.98 5.32 1.02
CA LEU A 41 4.95 4.13 0.17
C LEU A 41 5.56 2.93 0.90
N ILE A 42 6.64 3.13 1.65
CA ILE A 42 7.25 2.08 2.48
C ILE A 42 6.27 1.60 3.55
N GLU A 43 5.63 2.52 4.27
CA GLU A 43 4.62 2.17 5.29
C GLU A 43 3.46 1.35 4.68
N LEU A 44 2.97 1.76 3.50
CA LEU A 44 1.92 1.05 2.79
C LEU A 44 2.37 -0.35 2.36
N GLU A 45 3.59 -0.52 1.88
CA GLU A 45 4.13 -1.84 1.52
C GLU A 45 4.21 -2.78 2.72
N GLU A 46 4.63 -2.28 3.88
CA GLU A 46 4.65 -3.06 5.11
C GLU A 46 3.25 -3.49 5.53
N GLU A 47 2.27 -2.59 5.44
CA GLU A 47 0.89 -2.92 5.77
C GLU A 47 0.26 -3.92 4.78
N ILE A 48 0.48 -3.74 3.47
CA ILE A 48 0.04 -4.69 2.44
C ILE A 48 0.65 -6.07 2.69
N LYS A 49 1.94 -6.14 3.00
CA LYS A 49 2.64 -7.39 3.30
C LYS A 49 2.10 -8.06 4.57
N LEU A 50 1.74 -7.29 5.58
CA LEU A 50 1.10 -7.81 6.79
C LEU A 50 -0.30 -8.37 6.49
N MET A 51 -1.10 -7.66 5.69
CA MET A 51 -2.44 -8.10 5.32
C MET A 51 -2.41 -9.36 4.45
N ASN A 52 -1.49 -9.47 3.48
CA ASN A 52 -1.31 -10.69 2.69
C ASN A 52 -0.93 -11.88 3.57
N ARG A 53 0.00 -11.72 4.53
CA ARG A 53 0.35 -12.80 5.46
C ARG A 53 -0.85 -13.28 6.27
N ARG A 54 -1.67 -12.36 6.77
CA ARG A 54 -2.91 -12.71 7.48
C ARG A 54 -3.95 -13.38 6.58
N LEU A 55 -3.97 -13.03 5.28
CA LEU A 55 -4.84 -13.67 4.31
C LEU A 55 -4.40 -15.11 4.05
N ASP A 56 -3.09 -15.33 3.86
CA ASP A 56 -2.50 -16.65 3.68
C ASP A 56 -2.76 -17.55 4.89
N GLU A 57 -2.57 -17.04 6.12
CA GLU A 57 -2.87 -17.75 7.38
C GLU A 57 -4.35 -18.16 7.53
N LEU A 58 -5.27 -17.44 6.88
CA LEU A 58 -6.70 -17.77 6.86
C LEU A 58 -7.07 -18.74 5.75
N ASP A 59 -6.30 -18.77 4.65
CA ASP A 59 -6.51 -19.67 3.52
C ASP A 59 -5.92 -21.07 3.75
N GLU A 60 -4.95 -21.19 4.67
CA GLU A 60 -4.38 -22.46 5.12
C GLU A 60 -5.22 -23.19 6.21
N GLN A 61 -6.30 -22.58 6.70
CA GLN A 61 -7.22 -23.13 7.71
C GLN A 61 -8.50 -23.73 7.11
#